data_AF-A0A3D3JRP0-F1
#
_entry.id   AF-A0A3D3JRP0-F1
#
_cell.length_a   1.000
_cell.length_b   1.000
_cell.length_c   1.000
_cell.angle_alpha   90.00
_cell.angle_beta   90.00
_cell.angle_gamma   90.00
#
_symmetry.space_group_name_H-M   'P 1'
#
loop_
_entity.id
_entity.type
_entity.pdbx_description
1 polymer ?
#
loop_
_entity_poly.entity_id
_entity_poly.type
_entity_poly.pdbx_seq_one_letter_code
_entity_poly.pdbx_strand_id
1 'polypeptide(L)'
;MNNSLILESEQMSVEIDRGSGAVLALIDRTTDVNLVSDPRLAENFRLLLPLPDLRSNYLYGMEQTLTGAKDTGNGIELRWDGPLKNDNGAFDLDVVLHIDLVGEQLQWRCRVDNRTEHELTEV
;
A
#
# COMPACT_ATOMS: atom_id res chain seq x y z
N MET A 1 1.10 8.68 -20.03
CA MET A 1 0.77 7.26 -20.27
C MET A 1 0.49 6.67 -18.90
N ASN A 2 -0.73 6.20 -18.63
CA ASN A 2 -1.07 5.64 -17.33
C ASN A 2 -0.19 4.41 -17.07
N ASN A 3 0.70 4.51 -16.08
CA ASN A 3 1.60 3.44 -15.66
C ASN A 3 1.01 2.81 -14.38
N SER A 4 -0.15 2.17 -14.49
CA SER A 4 -0.81 1.50 -13.38
C SER A 4 -0.71 -0.03 -13.49
N LEU A 5 -0.87 -0.71 -12.34
CA LEU A 5 -1.19 -2.13 -12.26
C LEU A 5 -2.69 -2.26 -12.09
N ILE A 6 -3.29 -3.25 -12.72
CA ILE A 6 -4.72 -3.50 -12.64
C ILE A 6 -4.91 -4.95 -12.18
N LEU A 7 -5.65 -5.12 -11.09
CA LEU A 7 -6.19 -6.41 -10.66
C LEU A 7 -7.69 -6.38 -10.87
N GLU A 8 -8.24 -7.31 -11.66
CA GLU A 8 -9.66 -7.31 -12.00
C GLU A 8 -10.30 -8.70 -12.03
N SER A 9 -11.60 -8.71 -11.79
CA SER A 9 -12.54 -9.81 -11.93
C SER A 9 -13.82 -9.28 -12.58
N GLU A 10 -14.82 -10.14 -12.79
CA GLU A 10 -16.13 -9.70 -13.27
C GLU A 10 -16.82 -8.72 -12.29
N GLN A 11 -16.59 -8.88 -10.99
CA GLN A 11 -17.24 -8.14 -9.92
C GLN A 11 -16.43 -6.91 -9.49
N MET A 12 -15.10 -6.98 -9.50
CA MET A 12 -14.26 -5.97 -8.84
C MET A 12 -13.04 -5.60 -9.67
N SER A 13 -12.54 -4.37 -9.52
CA SER A 13 -11.23 -3.98 -10.01
C SER A 13 -10.51 -3.02 -9.07
N VAL A 14 -9.21 -3.21 -8.95
CA VAL A 14 -8.28 -2.34 -8.22
C VAL A 14 -7.27 -1.79 -9.21
N GLU A 15 -7.15 -0.47 -9.27
CA GLU A 15 -6.09 0.21 -10.00
C GLU A 15 -5.03 0.70 -9.01
N ILE A 16 -3.76 0.44 -9.30
CA ILE A 16 -2.63 0.71 -8.42
C ILE A 16 -1.56 1.51 -9.18
N ASP A 17 -1.01 2.55 -8.59
CA ASP A 17 0.11 3.29 -9.14
C ASP A 17 1.41 2.44 -9.14
N ARG A 18 2.14 2.36 -10.26
CA ARG A 18 3.39 1.57 -10.32
C ARG A 18 4.58 2.24 -9.64
N GLY A 19 4.50 3.53 -9.35
CA GLY A 19 5.59 4.29 -8.74
C GLY A 19 5.61 4.17 -7.22
N SER A 20 4.45 4.34 -6.58
CA SER A 20 4.32 4.29 -5.12
C SER A 20 3.54 3.08 -4.60
N GLY A 21 2.78 2.39 -5.46
CA GLY A 21 1.85 1.34 -5.05
C GLY A 21 0.55 1.88 -4.43
N ALA A 22 0.24 3.16 -4.64
CA ALA A 22 -1.02 3.80 -4.24
C ALA A 22 -2.23 3.09 -4.85
N VAL A 23 -3.30 2.88 -4.10
CA VAL A 23 -4.59 2.45 -4.66
C VAL A 23 -5.26 3.67 -5.28
N LEU A 24 -5.31 3.73 -6.61
CA LEU A 24 -5.88 4.82 -7.38
C LEU A 24 -7.39 4.68 -7.57
N ALA A 25 -7.86 3.44 -7.66
CA ALA A 25 -9.28 3.14 -7.78
C ALA A 25 -9.62 1.76 -7.18
N LEU A 26 -10.83 1.66 -6.62
CA LEU A 26 -11.43 0.40 -6.19
C LEU A 26 -12.90 0.42 -6.59
N ILE A 27 -13.24 -0.39 -7.60
CA ILE A 27 -14.58 -0.44 -8.18
C ILE A 27 -15.22 -1.77 -7.83
N ASP A 28 -16.39 -1.72 -7.22
CA ASP A 28 -17.32 -2.83 -7.05
C ASP A 28 -18.49 -2.67 -8.03
N ARG A 29 -18.53 -3.55 -9.05
CA ARG A 29 -19.56 -3.58 -10.10
C ARG A 29 -20.86 -4.19 -9.63
N THR A 30 -20.86 -4.92 -8.52
CA THR A 30 -22.09 -5.53 -7.97
C THR A 30 -22.98 -4.49 -7.30
N THR A 31 -22.36 -3.45 -6.72
CA THR A 31 -23.04 -2.36 -6.03
C THR A 31 -22.97 -1.02 -6.77
N ASP A 32 -22.28 -0.97 -7.90
CA ASP A 32 -21.99 0.25 -8.68
C ASP A 32 -21.29 1.34 -7.85
N VAL A 33 -20.34 0.92 -7.00
CA VAL A 33 -19.58 1.80 -6.11
C VAL A 33 -18.14 1.91 -6.56
N ASN A 34 -17.64 3.15 -6.62
CA ASN A 34 -16.21 3.44 -6.69
C ASN A 34 -15.74 3.98 -5.34
N LEU A 35 -15.03 3.15 -4.57
CA LEU A 35 -14.57 3.46 -3.21
C LEU A 35 -13.38 4.43 -3.19
N VAL A 36 -12.57 4.47 -4.26
CA VAL A 36 -11.47 5.43 -4.42
C VAL A 36 -11.63 6.12 -5.76
N SER A 37 -12.32 7.26 -5.76
CA SER A 37 -12.68 7.97 -7.00
C SER A 37 -11.87 9.24 -7.27
N ASP A 38 -11.11 9.73 -6.27
CA ASP A 38 -10.26 10.91 -6.38
C ASP A 38 -8.79 10.49 -6.17
N PRO A 39 -7.93 10.54 -7.22
CA PRO A 39 -6.53 10.16 -7.10
C PRO A 39 -5.75 10.95 -6.05
N ARG A 40 -6.24 12.12 -5.62
CA ARG A 40 -5.62 12.92 -4.54
C ARG A 40 -5.85 12.32 -3.15
N LEU A 41 -6.78 11.38 -3.04
CA LEU A 41 -7.07 10.59 -1.84
C LEU A 41 -6.54 9.16 -1.96
N ALA A 42 -5.78 8.86 -3.02
CA ALA A 42 -5.13 7.57 -3.19
C ALA A 42 -4.13 7.36 -2.06
N GLU A 43 -4.15 6.17 -1.48
CA GLU A 43 -3.31 5.77 -0.36
C GLU A 43 -2.97 4.29 -0.49
N ASN A 44 -2.03 3.82 0.33
CA ASN A 44 -1.66 2.41 0.43
C ASN A 44 -1.52 1.98 1.90
N PHE A 45 -0.49 2.45 2.59
CA PHE A 45 -0.27 2.20 4.00
C PHE A 45 0.23 3.47 4.69
N ARG A 46 0.01 3.55 6.00
CA ARG A 46 0.58 4.58 6.87
C ARG A 46 1.09 3.92 8.13
N LEU A 47 2.38 4.10 8.41
CA LEU A 47 2.99 3.60 9.63
C LEU A 47 3.19 4.73 10.62
N LEU A 48 2.89 4.49 11.89
CA LEU A 48 3.29 5.38 12.98
C LEU A 48 4.46 4.74 13.74
N LEU A 49 5.65 5.35 13.64
CA LEU A 49 6.88 4.92 14.30
C LEU A 49 7.35 5.99 15.29
N PRO A 50 6.80 6.07 16.52
CA PRO A 50 7.18 7.08 17.49
C PRO A 50 8.67 7.09 17.81
N LEU A 51 9.27 8.28 17.78
CA LEU A 51 10.63 8.52 18.24
C LEU A 51 10.63 9.02 19.70
N PRO A 52 11.78 9.01 20.40
CA PRO A 52 11.87 9.50 21.79
C PRO A 52 11.29 10.91 21.97
N ASP A 53 11.65 11.84 21.08
CA ASP A 53 11.26 13.26 21.14
C ASP A 53 10.15 13.65 20.15
N LEU A 54 9.65 12.69 19.35
CA LEU A 54 8.61 12.92 18.35
C LEU A 54 7.65 11.73 18.27
N ARG A 55 6.52 11.83 18.96
CA ARG A 55 5.51 10.76 18.99
C ARG A 55 4.78 10.59 17.66
N SER A 56 4.57 11.67 16.91
CA SER A 56 3.82 11.70 15.65
C SER A 56 4.72 11.55 14.42
N ASN A 57 5.64 10.58 14.45
CA ASN A 57 6.56 10.32 13.33
C ASN A 57 5.93 9.30 12.37
N TYR A 58 5.19 9.82 11.38
CA TYR A 58 4.52 9.00 10.37
C TYR A 58 5.42 8.71 9.17
N LEU A 59 5.32 7.49 8.64
CA LEU A 59 5.82 7.14 7.31
C LEU A 59 4.61 6.90 6.39
N TYR A 60 4.49 7.72 5.36
CA TYR A 60 3.42 7.60 4.36
C TYR A 60 3.90 6.73 3.20
N GLY A 61 3.18 5.66 2.90
CA GLY A 61 3.52 4.76 1.80
C GLY A 61 3.47 5.45 0.43
N MET A 62 2.65 6.49 0.28
CA MET A 62 2.58 7.35 -0.91
C MET A 62 3.89 8.08 -1.23
N GLU A 63 4.71 8.33 -0.20
CA GLU A 63 6.00 9.00 -0.33
C GLU A 63 7.15 8.01 -0.55
N GLN A 64 6.87 6.70 -0.50
CA GLN A 64 7.85 5.65 -0.71
C GLN A 64 7.84 5.19 -2.17
N THR A 65 9.03 4.90 -2.70
CA THR A 65 9.15 4.27 -4.02
C THR A 65 8.87 2.78 -3.90
N LEU A 66 7.95 2.27 -4.73
CA LEU A 66 7.69 0.85 -4.86
C LEU A 66 8.94 0.14 -5.41
N THR A 67 9.43 -0.83 -4.67
CA THR A 67 10.67 -1.57 -5.02
C THR A 67 10.38 -2.82 -5.83
N GLY A 68 9.17 -3.37 -5.71
CA GLY A 68 8.75 -4.55 -6.46
C GLY A 68 7.24 -4.66 -6.58
N ALA A 69 6.79 -5.18 -7.72
CA ALA A 69 5.42 -5.60 -7.95
C ALA A 69 5.44 -6.96 -8.64
N LYS A 70 4.64 -7.90 -8.15
CA LYS A 70 4.56 -9.24 -8.69
C LYS A 70 3.11 -9.67 -8.83
N ASP A 71 2.76 -10.12 -10.04
CA ASP A 71 1.52 -10.85 -10.30
C ASP A 71 1.63 -12.26 -9.70
N THR A 72 0.64 -12.63 -8.87
CA THR A 72 0.57 -13.93 -8.20
C THR A 72 -0.37 -14.91 -8.91
N GLY A 73 -1.02 -14.50 -10.00
CA GLY A 73 -2.01 -15.23 -10.78
C GLY A 73 -3.45 -14.92 -10.36
N ASN A 74 -3.69 -14.68 -9.07
CA ASN A 74 -4.99 -14.27 -8.52
C ASN A 74 -4.92 -12.95 -7.74
N GLY A 75 -3.81 -12.23 -7.82
CA GLY A 75 -3.54 -11.09 -6.99
C GLY A 75 -2.25 -10.37 -7.39
N ILE A 76 -1.92 -9.35 -6.60
CA ILE A 76 -0.70 -8.56 -6.74
C ILE A 76 -0.01 -8.49 -5.38
N GLU A 77 1.28 -8.79 -5.37
CA GLU A 77 2.19 -8.51 -4.26
C GLU A 77 2.96 -7.22 -4.57
N LEU A 78 2.90 -6.26 -3.65
CA LEU A 78 3.61 -4.99 -3.69
C LEU A 78 4.65 -4.98 -2.58
N ARG A 79 5.87 -4.53 -2.88
CA ARG A 79 6.99 -4.49 -1.94
C ARG A 79 7.64 -3.13 -1.87
N TRP A 80 7.89 -2.69 -0.65
CA TRP A 80 8.73 -1.56 -0.31
C TRP A 80 9.85 -2.08 0.59
N ASP A 81 10.95 -2.47 -0.04
CA ASP A 81 12.18 -2.84 0.65
C ASP A 81 12.84 -1.56 1.19
N GLY A 82 13.26 -1.61 2.45
CA GLY A 82 13.77 -0.47 3.19
C GLY A 82 15.10 0.08 2.68
N PRO A 83 15.53 1.21 3.24
CA PRO A 83 14.87 1.93 4.33
C PRO A 83 13.70 2.78 3.84
N LEU A 84 12.60 2.80 4.59
CA LEU A 84 11.51 3.77 4.41
C LEU A 84 11.92 5.13 4.96
N LYS A 85 11.40 6.21 4.38
CA LYS A 85 11.87 7.57 4.65
C LYS A 85 10.74 8.54 4.95
N ASN A 86 11.05 9.55 5.75
CA ASN A 86 10.27 10.77 5.89
C ASN A 86 11.22 11.94 6.21
N ASP A 87 10.68 13.10 6.57
CA ASP A 87 11.47 14.29 6.91
C ASP A 87 12.41 14.12 8.13
N ASN A 88 12.14 13.13 8.99
CA ASN A 88 12.92 12.86 10.20
C ASN A 88 14.04 11.83 9.99
N GLY A 89 14.11 11.19 8.82
CA GLY A 89 15.21 10.29 8.48
C GLY A 89 14.80 9.08 7.65
N ALA A 90 15.65 8.05 7.73
CA ALA A 90 15.48 6.77 7.06
C ALA A 90 15.47 5.66 8.10
N PHE A 91 14.49 4.77 8.03
CA PHE A 91 14.19 3.76 9.03
C PHE A 91 14.22 2.38 8.39
N ASP A 92 14.90 1.43 9.06
CA ASP A 92 15.00 0.04 8.62
C ASP A 92 13.66 -0.68 8.81
N LEU A 93 12.78 -0.49 7.82
CA LEU A 93 11.42 -1.01 7.72
C LEU A 93 11.23 -1.57 6.31
N ASP A 94 10.65 -2.77 6.19
CA ASP A 94 10.10 -3.25 4.92
C ASP A 94 8.58 -3.33 5.04
N VAL A 95 7.88 -3.11 3.93
CA VAL A 95 6.43 -3.36 3.82
C VAL A 95 6.15 -4.28 2.65
N VAL A 96 5.29 -5.26 2.86
CA VAL A 96 4.72 -6.11 1.82
C VAL A 96 3.20 -6.04 1.91
N LEU A 97 2.56 -5.65 0.81
CA LEU A 97 1.10 -5.64 0.69
C LEU A 97 0.68 -6.66 -0.36
N HIS A 98 -0.18 -7.59 0.03
CA HIS A 98 -0.86 -8.50 -0.90
C HIS A 98 -2.31 -8.05 -1.08
N ILE A 99 -2.73 -8.03 -2.34
CA ILE A 99 -4.08 -7.75 -2.78
C ILE A 99 -4.52 -8.94 -3.62
N ASP A 100 -5.39 -9.78 -3.07
CA ASP A 100 -5.79 -11.04 -3.68
C ASP A 100 -7.29 -11.04 -4.00
N LEU A 101 -7.67 -11.58 -5.16
CA LEU A 101 -9.03 -11.97 -5.47
C LEU A 101 -9.30 -13.35 -4.88
N VAL A 102 -10.26 -13.43 -3.97
CA VAL A 102 -10.66 -14.67 -3.29
C VAL A 102 -12.17 -14.85 -3.41
N GLY A 103 -12.58 -15.61 -4.43
CA GLY A 103 -13.99 -15.69 -4.82
C GLY A 103 -14.48 -14.34 -5.32
N GLU A 104 -15.53 -13.81 -4.69
CA GLU A 104 -16.13 -12.50 -5.02
C GLU A 104 -15.61 -11.36 -4.13
N GLN A 105 -14.50 -11.57 -3.42
CA GLN A 105 -13.95 -10.61 -2.45
C GLN A 105 -12.51 -10.23 -2.80
N LEU A 106 -12.14 -9.01 -2.41
CA LEU A 106 -10.76 -8.57 -2.32
C LEU A 106 -10.24 -8.78 -0.90
N GLN A 107 -9.13 -9.52 -0.79
CA GLN A 107 -8.41 -9.71 0.46
C GLN A 107 -7.14 -8.88 0.46
N TRP A 108 -6.96 -8.09 1.51
CA TRP A 108 -5.78 -7.27 1.74
C TRP A 108 -4.97 -7.86 2.88
N ARG A 109 -3.66 -8.03 2.70
CA ARG A 109 -2.74 -8.46 3.77
C ARG A 109 -1.51 -7.57 3.77
N CYS A 110 -1.32 -6.83 4.85
CA CYS A 110 -0.12 -6.02 5.07
C CYS A 110 0.81 -6.74 6.04
N ARG A 111 2.09 -6.84 5.69
CA ARG A 111 3.17 -7.28 6.57
C ARG A 111 4.19 -6.15 6.66
N VAL A 112 4.56 -5.82 7.88
CA VAL A 112 5.66 -4.88 8.16
C VAL A 112 6.78 -5.64 8.86
N ASP A 113 8.00 -5.48 8.37
CA ASP A 113 9.21 -5.98 9.03
C ASP A 113 9.98 -4.80 9.62
N ASN A 114 9.94 -4.67 10.94
CA ASN A 114 10.53 -3.56 11.69
C ASN A 114 11.82 -4.02 12.37
N ARG A 115 12.95 -3.57 11.83
CA ARG A 115 14.29 -3.82 12.38
C ARG A 115 14.85 -2.59 13.09
N THR A 116 14.04 -1.57 13.33
CA THR A 116 14.43 -0.42 14.14
C THR A 116 14.37 -0.75 15.63
N GLU A 117 14.95 0.12 16.46
CA GLU A 117 14.80 0.05 17.92
C GLU A 117 13.45 0.61 18.43
N HIS A 118 12.61 1.13 17.53
CA HIS A 118 11.35 1.78 17.86
C HIS A 118 10.17 0.85 17.58
N GLU A 119 9.13 0.93 18.41
CA GLU A 119 7.90 0.16 18.23
C GLU A 119 6.94 0.88 17.26
N LEU A 120 6.24 0.11 16.42
CA LEU A 120 5.14 0.65 15.61
C LEU A 120 3.85 0.71 16.43
N THR A 121 3.14 1.83 16.37
CA THR A 121 1.87 1.98 17.09
C THR A 121 0.63 2.01 16.19
N GLU A 122 0.80 2.22 14.89
CA GLU A 122 -0.26 2.10 13.86
C GLU A 122 0.32 1.44 12.60
N VAL A 123 -0.49 0.56 11.98
CA VAL A 123 -0.25 -0.12 10.69
C VAL A 123 -1.54 -0.16 9.90
#